data_AF-A0A1B1Q1R5-F1
#
_entry.id   AF-A0A1B1Q1R5-F1
#
_cell.length_a   1.000
_cell.length_b   1.000
_cell.length_c   1.000
_cell.angle_alpha   90.00
_cell.angle_beta   90.00
_cell.angle_gamma   90.00
#
_symmetry.space_group_name_H-M   'P 1'
#
loop_
_entity.id
_entity.type
_entity.pdbx_description
1 polymer ?
#
loop_
_entity_poly.entity_id
_entity_poly.type
_entity_poly.pdbx_seq_one_letter_code
_entity_poly.pdbx_strand_id
1 'polypeptide(L)'
;MLSLEELRGVMKGEVLVQQELADHDVKKVAGHTDLLVKPANGKELKKILHIFRKSHFPHVMIDRKGRVHFPDNRFHGAVILID
;
A
#
# COMPACT_ATOMS: atom_id res chain seq x y z
N MET A 1 11.27 -12.35 5.22
CA MET A 1 9.84 -12.28 5.61
C MET A 1 9.53 -10.84 5.99
N LEU A 2 8.40 -10.30 5.55
CA LEU A 2 7.96 -8.95 5.94
C LEU A 2 7.49 -9.03 7.41
N SER A 3 8.18 -8.35 8.33
CA SER A 3 7.66 -8.22 9.70
C SER A 3 6.71 -7.04 9.77
N LEU A 4 5.43 -7.29 10.06
CA LEU A 4 4.43 -6.23 10.28
C LEU A 4 4.84 -5.31 11.44
N GLU A 5 5.63 -5.81 12.41
CA GLU A 5 6.17 -5.03 13.51
C GLU A 5 7.24 -4.02 13.05
N GLU A 6 8.11 -4.39 12.10
CA GLU A 6 9.06 -3.45 11.49
C GLU A 6 8.31 -2.36 10.70
N LEU A 7 7.24 -2.72 10.00
CA LEU A 7 6.45 -1.74 9.25
C LEU A 7 5.75 -0.75 10.18
N ARG A 8 5.09 -1.25 11.24
CA ARG A 8 4.41 -0.40 12.24
C ARG A 8 5.39 0.45 13.05
N GLY A 9 6.61 -0.05 13.30
CA GLY A 9 7.64 0.71 14.01
C GLY A 9 8.26 1.85 13.19
N VAL A 10 8.22 1.74 11.85
CA VAL A 10 8.79 2.73 10.93
C VAL A 10 7.74 3.70 10.40
N MET A 11 6.46 3.32 10.44
CA MET A 11 5.37 4.15 9.92
C MET A 11 4.74 5.05 10.99
N LYS A 12 4.65 6.33 10.63
CA LYS A 12 3.80 7.32 11.30
C LYS A 12 2.49 7.55 10.55
N GLY A 13 2.42 7.14 9.28
CA GLY A 13 1.21 7.13 8.47
C GLY A 13 0.29 5.94 8.77
N GLU A 14 -0.69 5.73 7.90
CA GLU A 14 -1.68 4.67 8.09
C GLU A 14 -1.21 3.36 7.44
N VAL A 15 -1.30 2.27 8.20
CA VAL A 15 -1.17 0.89 7.72
C VAL A 15 -2.47 0.18 8.01
N LEU A 16 -3.16 -0.21 6.95
CA LEU A 16 -4.44 -0.88 7.05
C LEU A 16 -4.31 -2.25 6.39
N VAL A 17 -4.82 -3.28 7.07
CA VAL A 17 -4.72 -4.67 6.63
C VAL A 17 -6.05 -5.08 6.04
N GLN A 18 -6.04 -5.81 4.92
CA GLN A 18 -7.23 -6.36 4.26
C GLN A 18 -8.33 -5.32 4.01
N GLN A 19 -7.99 -4.22 3.32
CA GLN A 19 -8.95 -3.15 3.03
C GLN A 19 -9.45 -3.20 1.60
N GLU A 20 -10.69 -2.75 1.43
CA GLU A 20 -11.25 -2.40 0.13
C GLU A 20 -10.71 -1.02 -0.30
N LEU A 21 -10.19 -0.93 -1.52
CA LEU A 21 -9.57 0.30 -2.03
C LEU A 21 -10.61 1.40 -2.30
N ALA A 22 -11.88 1.02 -2.52
CA ALA A 22 -12.99 1.95 -2.72
C ALA A 22 -13.25 2.82 -1.47
N ASP A 23 -13.03 2.29 -0.27
CA ASP A 23 -13.25 2.98 1.01
C ASP A 23 -12.17 4.03 1.33
N HIS A 24 -11.14 4.13 0.50
CA HIS A 24 -9.99 5.01 0.72
C HIS A 24 -9.78 6.05 -0.39
N ASP A 25 -10.88 6.56 -0.95
CA ASP A 25 -10.91 7.64 -1.96
C ASP A 25 -10.28 7.27 -3.31
N VAL A 26 -10.03 5.98 -3.56
CA VAL A 26 -9.56 5.51 -4.86
C VAL A 26 -10.75 5.29 -5.79
N LYS A 27 -11.33 6.40 -6.27
CA LYS A 27 -12.63 6.49 -6.99
C LYS A 27 -12.84 5.53 -8.18
N LYS A 28 -11.82 4.80 -8.63
CA LYS A 28 -11.87 3.96 -9.83
C LYS A 28 -11.19 2.59 -9.67
N VAL A 29 -10.84 2.20 -8.45
CA VAL A 29 -10.19 0.93 -8.19
C VAL A 29 -11.13 0.06 -7.36
N ALA A 30 -11.84 -0.84 -8.05
CA ALA A 30 -12.56 -1.91 -7.39
C ALA A 30 -11.55 -3.01 -7.03
N GLY A 31 -11.25 -3.17 -5.74
CA GLY A 31 -10.49 -4.32 -5.30
C GLY A 31 -10.01 -4.29 -3.86
N HIS A 32 -9.71 -5.48 -3.35
CA HIS A 32 -9.16 -5.70 -2.02
C HIS A 32 -7.63 -5.71 -2.07
N THR A 33 -6.97 -5.21 -1.03
CA THR A 33 -5.52 -5.35 -0.87
C THR A 33 -5.19 -6.01 0.46
N ASP A 34 -4.16 -6.85 0.47
CA ASP A 34 -3.69 -7.47 1.71
C ASP A 34 -3.10 -6.41 2.65
N LEU A 35 -2.43 -5.41 2.09
CA LEU A 35 -1.90 -4.27 2.84
C LEU A 35 -2.16 -2.96 2.09
N LEU A 36 -2.70 -1.96 2.78
CA LEU A 36 -2.78 -0.59 2.30
C LEU A 36 -1.88 0.30 3.15
N VAL A 37 -1.06 1.08 2.47
CA VAL A 37 -0.02 1.89 3.08
C VAL A 37 -0.17 3.33 2.60
N LYS A 38 -0.36 4.25 3.55
CA LYS A 38 -0.40 5.70 3.30
C LYS A 38 0.78 6.36 4.01
N PRO A 39 1.92 6.57 3.33
CA PRO A 39 3.06 7.29 3.91
C PRO A 39 2.68 8.76 4.17
N ALA A 40 3.07 9.31 5.32
CA ALA A 40 2.79 10.71 5.63
C ALA A 40 3.75 11.68 4.91
N ASN A 41 4.91 11.19 4.45
CA ASN A 41 5.91 12.01 3.76
C ASN A 41 6.86 11.18 2.88
N GLY A 42 7.64 11.86 2.03
CA GLY A 42 8.60 11.20 1.14
C GLY A 42 9.75 10.47 1.83
N LYS A 43 10.14 10.85 3.06
CA LYS A 43 11.16 10.11 3.83
C LYS A 43 10.62 8.75 4.28
N GLU A 44 9.38 8.70 4.70
CA GLU A 44 8.67 7.49 5.10
C GLU A 44 8.46 6.55 3.92
N LEU A 45 8.00 7.09 2.77
CA LEU A 45 7.89 6.34 1.52
C LEU A 45 9.22 5.64 1.15
N LYS A 46 10.35 6.35 1.22
CA LYS A 46 11.68 5.75 0.94
C LYS A 46 12.00 4.58 1.86
N LYS A 47 11.67 4.68 3.15
CA LYS A 47 11.89 3.59 4.11
C LYS A 47 11.00 2.38 3.81
N ILE A 48 9.73 2.61 3.51
CA ILE A 48 8.76 1.55 3.15
C ILE A 48 9.24 0.82 1.89
N LEU A 49 9.61 1.55 0.84
CA LEU A 49 10.13 0.96 -0.40
C LEU A 49 11.40 0.14 -0.15
N HIS A 50 12.28 0.61 0.74
CA HIS A 50 13.47 -0.14 1.12
C HIS A 50 13.11 -1.47 1.82
N ILE A 51 12.15 -1.45 2.75
CA ILE A 51 11.68 -2.65 3.45
C ILE A 51 11.02 -3.62 2.46
N PHE A 52 10.12 -3.14 1.60
CA PHE A 52 9.44 -3.98 0.60
C PHE A 52 10.42 -4.59 -0.40
N ARG A 53 11.42 -3.82 -0.85
CA ARG A 53 12.46 -4.34 -1.72
C ARG A 53 13.31 -5.41 -1.03
N LYS A 54 13.73 -5.19 0.22
CA LYS A 54 14.54 -6.17 0.99
C LYS A 54 13.77 -7.45 1.29
N SER A 55 12.46 -7.35 1.51
CA SER A 55 11.59 -8.47 1.81
C SER A 55 11.02 -9.17 0.57
N HIS A 56 11.32 -8.68 -0.63
CA HIS A 56 10.71 -9.10 -1.89
C HIS A 56 9.18 -9.09 -1.84
N PHE A 57 8.61 -8.14 -1.09
CA PHE A 57 7.17 -8.04 -0.94
C PHE A 57 6.55 -7.39 -2.18
N PRO A 58 5.59 -8.05 -2.85
CA PRO A 58 4.89 -7.47 -3.99
C PRO A 58 4.20 -6.18 -3.57
N HIS A 59 4.47 -5.09 -4.30
CA HIS A 59 3.84 -3.82 -4.02
C HIS A 59 3.59 -3.02 -5.29
N VAL A 60 2.56 -2.19 -5.24
CA VAL A 60 2.18 -1.26 -6.31
C VAL A 60 1.94 0.11 -5.71
N MET A 61 2.31 1.15 -6.45
CA MET A 61 2.03 2.53 -6.08
C MET A 61 0.86 3.04 -6.91
N ILE A 62 -0.13 3.64 -6.25
CA ILE A 62 -1.34 4.17 -6.87
C ILE A 62 -1.50 5.60 -6.41
N ASP A 63 -1.73 6.51 -7.35
CA ASP A 63 -2.17 7.86 -7.04
C ASP A 63 -3.70 7.92 -6.97
N ARG A 64 -4.25 8.88 -6.21
CA ARG A 64 -5.72 9.02 -6.11
C ARG A 64 -6.41 9.35 -7.45
N LYS A 65 -5.66 9.86 -8.43
CA LYS A 65 -6.18 10.24 -9.75
C LYS A 65 -6.04 9.12 -10.79
N GLY A 66 -5.21 8.13 -10.52
CA GLY A 66 -4.97 6.99 -11.40
C GLY A 66 -6.17 6.08 -11.55
N ARG A 67 -6.14 5.30 -12.62
CA ARG A 67 -7.07 4.20 -12.85
C ARG A 67 -6.26 2.92 -12.85
N VAL A 68 -6.53 2.05 -11.89
CA VAL A 68 -5.90 0.73 -11.80
C VAL A 68 -7.01 -0.30 -11.80
N HIS A 69 -6.87 -1.31 -12.65
CA HIS A 69 -7.78 -2.44 -12.71
C HIS A 69 -7.03 -3.67 -12.25
N PHE A 70 -7.52 -4.29 -11.18
CA PHE A 70 -7.05 -5.59 -10.73
C PHE A 70 -7.94 -6.67 -11.36
N PRO A 71 -7.40 -7.61 -12.17
CA PRO A 71 -8.21 -8.58 -12.90
C PRO A 71 -9.18 -9.37 -12.02
N ASP A 72 -8.75 -9.72 -10.81
CA ASP A 72 -9.51 -10.51 -9.84
C ASP A 72 -10.16 -9.66 -8.74
N ASN A 73 -10.28 -8.34 -8.94
CA ASN A 73 -10.68 -7.38 -7.89
C ASN A 73 -9.87 -7.55 -6.59
N ARG A 74 -8.61 -7.99 -6.69
CA ARG A 74 -7.71 -8.16 -5.56
C ARG A 74 -6.27 -7.99 -5.97
N PHE A 75 -5.50 -7.37 -5.08
CA PHE A 75 -4.05 -7.32 -5.16
C PHE A 75 -3.44 -8.08 -3.97
N HIS A 76 -2.68 -9.12 -4.29
CA HIS A 76 -1.93 -9.90 -3.30
C HIS A 76 -0.58 -9.24 -3.03
N GLY A 77 -0.57 -8.29 -2.11
CA GLY A 77 0.60 -7.48 -1.78
C GLY A 77 0.24 -6.17 -1.09
N ALA A 78 1.16 -5.20 -1.18
CA ALA A 78 0.96 -3.87 -0.63
C ALA A 78 0.56 -2.87 -1.71
N VAL A 79 -0.52 -2.14 -1.48
CA VAL A 79 -0.86 -0.93 -2.22
C VAL A 79 -0.34 0.26 -1.44
N ILE A 80 0.50 1.08 -2.07
CA ILE A 80 0.99 2.33 -1.52
C ILE A 80 0.21 3.47 -2.18
N LEU A 81 -0.56 4.20 -1.39
CA LEU A 81 -1.26 5.39 -1.86
C LEU A 81 -0.34 6.61 -1.77
N ILE A 82 -0.17 7.29 -2.90
CA ILE A 82 0.53 8.57 -2.99
C ILE A 82 -0.48 9.65 -3.39
N ASP A 83 -0.33 10.84 -2.84
CA ASP A 83 -1.16 12.02 -3.17
C ASP A 83 -0.43 12.92 -4.18
#